data_AF-A0A1I7TAB4-F1
#
_entry.id   AF-A0A1I7TAB4-F1
#
_cell.length_a   1.000
_cell.length_b   1.000
_cell.length_c   1.000
_cell.angle_alpha   90.00
_cell.angle_beta   90.00
_cell.angle_gamma   90.00
#
_symmetry.space_group_name_H-M   'P 1'
#
loop_
_entity.id
_entity.type
_entity.pdbx_description
1 polymer ?
#
loop_
_entity_poly.entity_id
_entity_poly.type
_entity_poly.pdbx_seq_one_letter_code
_entity_poly.pdbx_strand_id
1 'polypeptide(L)'
;MKWQERRRSLESFLQTLTGKKCILSNISYDASIKKLQKIIRNDANIFCQVLAIRSVTWVATELGAEFSKFSVSLLPDLLEKMKEKKQILRKPLIRCTLEVGKTLPLEDGIPVILSALSMANPEIKKQTMLFVVQQLEAMQMERLKGFIPSLLPVLVELTKNATQDVREVAVHALESIYWKIGRSIGSIIYSGEELHAARFSRSNCIRVDLEDQFIRPNLLVGLLKILETHAADTTSLNLYECSDVLVRDDTEKNGAREERRLAAAILNESADFAAIVNCLIKLLDALKLSPTKDGDNFHLEISDNQTFRKFNLMLPVAAFEIKIFTEDD
;
A
#
# COMPACT_ATOMS: atom_id res chain seq x y z
N MET A 1 12.43 16.33 -38.49
CA MET A 1 10.98 16.46 -38.25
C MET A 1 10.74 17.35 -37.04
N LYS A 2 10.07 18.48 -37.22
CA LYS A 2 9.75 19.44 -36.15
C LYS A 2 8.77 18.82 -35.14
N TRP A 3 8.79 19.26 -33.89
CA TRP A 3 7.95 18.64 -32.85
C TRP A 3 6.45 18.84 -33.12
N GLN A 4 6.07 19.95 -33.75
CA GLN A 4 4.69 20.24 -34.16
C GLN A 4 4.18 19.22 -35.19
N GLU A 5 5.04 18.79 -36.13
CA GLU A 5 4.72 17.74 -37.11
C GLU A 5 4.50 16.41 -36.40
N ARG A 6 5.43 16.02 -35.50
CA ARG A 6 5.29 14.79 -34.69
C ARG A 6 4.01 14.79 -33.87
N ARG A 7 3.67 15.93 -33.24
CA ARG A 7 2.43 16.09 -32.46
C ARG A 7 1.20 15.88 -33.33
N ARG A 8 1.10 16.55 -34.50
CA ARG A 8 -0.03 16.38 -35.43
C ARG A 8 -0.17 14.93 -35.92
N SER A 9 0.94 14.26 -36.22
CA SER A 9 0.91 12.84 -36.62
C SER A 9 0.40 11.93 -35.49
N LEU A 10 0.85 12.15 -34.25
CA LEU A 10 0.37 11.40 -33.08
C LEU A 10 -1.10 11.70 -32.74
N GLU A 11 -1.54 12.94 -32.95
CA GLU A 11 -2.92 13.40 -32.71
C GLU A 11 -3.89 12.77 -33.72
N SER A 12 -3.53 12.76 -35.01
CA SER A 12 -4.27 12.04 -36.07
C SER A 12 -4.25 10.52 -35.85
N PHE A 13 -3.13 9.95 -35.40
CA PHE A 13 -3.05 8.52 -35.05
C PHE A 13 -3.97 8.16 -33.89
N LEU A 14 -3.94 8.93 -32.79
CA LEU A 14 -4.83 8.74 -31.64
C LEU A 14 -6.30 8.89 -32.02
N GLN A 15 -6.64 9.88 -32.85
CA GLN A 15 -8.01 10.06 -33.36
C GLN A 15 -8.47 8.87 -34.22
N THR A 16 -7.58 8.32 -35.05
CA THR A 16 -7.84 7.14 -35.89
C THR A 16 -8.08 5.88 -35.04
N LEU A 17 -7.32 5.75 -33.95
CA LEU A 17 -7.53 4.71 -32.93
C LEU A 17 -8.93 4.87 -32.30
N THR A 18 -9.17 5.97 -31.59
CA THR A 18 -10.42 6.19 -30.83
C THR A 18 -11.68 6.29 -31.68
N GLY A 19 -11.55 6.61 -32.98
CA GLY A 19 -12.67 6.75 -33.91
C GLY A 19 -13.19 5.43 -34.47
N LYS A 20 -12.48 4.31 -34.26
CA LYS A 20 -12.92 2.97 -34.71
C LYS A 20 -13.18 2.08 -33.51
N LYS A 21 -14.41 1.56 -33.41
CA LYS A 21 -14.90 0.79 -32.25
C LYS A 21 -14.36 -0.65 -32.14
N CYS A 22 -13.44 -1.04 -33.01
CA CYS A 22 -12.72 -2.32 -32.94
C CYS A 22 -11.24 -2.10 -33.30
N ILE A 23 -10.35 -2.47 -32.38
CA ILE A 23 -9.00 -2.90 -32.76
C ILE A 23 -9.13 -4.22 -33.54
N LEU A 24 -8.32 -4.36 -34.59
CA LEU A 24 -8.26 -5.58 -35.38
C LEU A 24 -7.19 -6.50 -34.78
N SER A 25 -7.62 -7.55 -34.09
CA SER A 25 -6.73 -8.53 -33.42
C SER A 25 -5.81 -9.30 -34.38
N ASN A 26 -6.05 -9.24 -35.69
CA ASN A 26 -5.21 -9.84 -36.73
C ASN A 26 -4.11 -8.90 -37.28
N ILE A 27 -3.90 -7.72 -36.71
CA ILE A 27 -2.85 -6.77 -37.12
C ILE A 27 -1.68 -6.77 -36.14
N SER A 28 -0.45 -6.78 -36.65
CA SER A 28 0.76 -6.57 -35.83
C SER A 28 0.87 -5.10 -35.40
N TYR A 29 0.90 -4.88 -34.08
CA TYR A 29 1.15 -3.58 -33.47
C TYR A 29 2.64 -3.35 -33.11
N ASP A 30 3.52 -4.31 -33.40
CA ASP A 30 4.87 -4.38 -32.81
C ASP A 30 5.76 -3.19 -33.18
N ALA A 31 5.75 -2.78 -34.45
CA ALA A 31 6.50 -1.60 -34.92
C ALA A 31 5.94 -0.28 -34.34
N SER A 32 4.61 -0.20 -34.20
CA SER A 32 3.92 0.98 -33.66
C SER A 32 4.20 1.15 -32.17
N ILE A 33 4.06 0.08 -31.37
CA ILE A 33 4.34 0.13 -29.93
C ILE A 33 5.81 0.46 -29.66
N LYS A 34 6.77 -0.19 -30.36
CA LYS A 34 8.21 0.15 -30.22
C LYS A 34 8.50 1.61 -30.54
N LYS A 35 7.83 2.19 -31.55
CA LYS A 35 7.97 3.62 -31.90
C LYS A 35 7.36 4.54 -30.84
N LEU A 36 6.20 4.20 -30.29
CA LEU A 36 5.56 4.94 -29.20
C LEU A 36 6.39 4.88 -27.92
N GLN A 37 6.88 3.70 -27.53
CA GLN A 37 7.79 3.50 -26.39
C GLN A 37 9.03 4.40 -26.48
N LYS A 38 9.67 4.48 -27.66
CA LYS A 38 10.82 5.38 -27.90
C LYS A 38 10.45 6.87 -27.73
N ILE A 39 9.23 7.28 -28.10
CA ILE A 39 8.72 8.65 -27.89
C ILE A 39 8.47 8.91 -26.40
N ILE A 40 7.85 7.97 -25.68
CA ILE A 40 7.61 8.06 -24.23
C ILE A 40 8.92 8.21 -23.46
N ARG A 41 9.93 7.38 -23.77
CA ARG A 41 11.25 7.44 -23.13
C ARG A 41 11.92 8.79 -23.42
N ASN A 42 12.09 9.16 -24.70
CA ASN A 42 13.11 10.11 -25.14
C ASN A 42 12.64 11.38 -25.89
N ASP A 43 11.36 11.59 -26.20
CA ASP A 43 10.97 12.81 -26.95
C ASP A 43 11.08 14.07 -26.08
N ALA A 44 11.83 15.07 -26.52
CA ALA A 44 12.04 16.33 -25.79
C ALA A 44 10.75 17.15 -25.55
N ASN A 45 9.67 16.88 -26.30
CA ASN A 45 8.40 17.60 -26.15
C ASN A 45 7.36 16.79 -25.36
N ILE A 46 6.95 17.34 -24.21
CA ILE A 46 5.98 16.72 -23.30
C ILE A 46 4.62 16.39 -23.96
N PHE A 47 4.15 17.19 -24.93
CA PHE A 47 2.89 16.91 -25.63
C PHE A 47 2.99 15.70 -26.56
N CYS A 48 4.16 15.47 -27.17
CA CYS A 48 4.42 14.26 -27.95
C CYS A 48 4.43 13.01 -27.04
N GLN A 49 5.07 13.10 -25.87
CA GLN A 49 5.03 12.02 -24.86
C GLN A 49 3.58 11.74 -24.43
N VAL A 50 2.80 12.77 -24.07
CA VAL A 50 1.38 12.64 -23.65
C VAL A 50 0.53 11.94 -24.70
N LEU A 51 0.65 12.30 -25.98
CA LEU A 51 -0.11 11.65 -27.05
C LEU A 51 0.32 10.19 -27.25
N ALA A 52 1.62 9.89 -27.14
CA ALA A 52 2.12 8.53 -27.23
C ALA A 52 1.61 7.66 -26.05
N ILE A 53 1.66 8.17 -24.82
CA ILE A 53 1.11 7.53 -23.63
C ILE A 53 -0.39 7.24 -23.80
N ARG A 54 -1.18 8.23 -24.27
CA ARG A 54 -2.62 8.05 -24.51
C ARG A 54 -2.91 7.01 -25.60
N SER A 55 -2.10 6.96 -26.66
CA SER A 55 -2.23 5.95 -27.72
C SER A 55 -1.94 4.54 -27.19
N VAL A 56 -0.87 4.38 -26.40
CA VAL A 56 -0.52 3.11 -25.76
C VAL A 56 -1.59 2.68 -24.74
N THR A 57 -2.11 3.61 -23.93
CA THR A 57 -3.21 3.36 -22.98
C THR A 57 -4.42 2.75 -23.70
N TRP A 58 -4.83 3.35 -24.82
CA TRP A 58 -5.99 2.88 -25.57
C TRP A 58 -5.73 1.50 -26.18
N VAL A 59 -4.57 1.29 -26.82
CA VAL A 59 -4.21 -0.03 -27.39
C VAL A 59 -4.10 -1.12 -26.32
N ALA A 60 -3.57 -0.84 -25.13
CA ALA A 60 -3.52 -1.79 -24.02
C ALA A 60 -4.91 -2.12 -23.46
N THR A 61 -5.80 -1.13 -23.38
CA THR A 61 -7.19 -1.31 -22.92
C THR A 61 -7.96 -2.24 -23.87
N GLU A 62 -7.82 -2.03 -25.18
CA GLU A 62 -8.62 -2.72 -26.21
C GLU A 62 -8.03 -4.09 -26.61
N LEU A 63 -6.70 -4.30 -26.55
CA LEU A 63 -6.10 -5.61 -26.80
C LEU A 63 -6.15 -6.56 -25.59
N GLY A 64 -6.23 -6.03 -24.36
CA GLY A 64 -6.25 -6.84 -23.15
C GLY A 64 -5.07 -7.82 -23.08
N ALA A 65 -5.36 -9.11 -22.93
CA ALA A 65 -4.35 -10.17 -22.78
C ALA A 65 -3.33 -10.23 -23.93
N GLU A 66 -3.72 -9.88 -25.17
CA GLU A 66 -2.81 -9.85 -26.34
C GLU A 66 -1.75 -8.74 -26.25
N PHE A 67 -1.91 -7.78 -25.34
CA PHE A 67 -0.91 -6.75 -25.06
C PHE A 67 0.25 -7.26 -24.18
N SER A 68 0.10 -8.41 -23.50
CA SER A 68 1.07 -8.99 -22.58
C SER A 68 2.50 -9.04 -23.15
N LYS A 69 2.66 -9.40 -24.43
CA LYS A 69 3.96 -9.42 -25.15
C LYS A 69 4.71 -8.08 -25.19
N PHE A 70 4.04 -6.95 -24.97
CA PHE A 70 4.65 -5.63 -24.86
C PHE A 70 4.88 -5.21 -23.41
N SER A 71 4.00 -5.63 -22.52
CA SER A 71 3.89 -5.15 -21.13
C SER A 71 5.20 -5.25 -20.36
N VAL A 72 5.90 -6.39 -20.41
CA VAL A 72 7.18 -6.65 -19.72
C VAL A 72 8.26 -5.63 -20.13
N SER A 73 8.34 -5.32 -21.42
CA SER A 73 9.33 -4.36 -21.94
C SER A 73 8.99 -2.90 -21.65
N LEU A 74 7.71 -2.60 -21.48
CA LEU A 74 7.17 -1.24 -21.43
C LEU A 74 6.98 -0.74 -20.00
N LEU A 75 6.60 -1.62 -19.06
CA LEU A 75 6.39 -1.24 -17.67
C LEU A 75 7.64 -0.58 -17.02
N PRO A 76 8.89 -1.06 -17.22
CA PRO A 76 10.07 -0.39 -16.68
C PRO A 76 10.21 1.07 -17.14
N ASP A 77 9.95 1.33 -18.43
CA ASP A 77 9.99 2.68 -19.00
C ASP A 77 8.92 3.60 -18.38
N LEU A 78 7.71 3.06 -18.17
CA LEU A 78 6.60 3.82 -17.60
C LEU A 78 6.84 4.15 -16.12
N LEU A 79 7.36 3.19 -15.35
CA LEU A 79 7.74 3.39 -13.95
C LEU A 79 8.91 4.37 -13.80
N GLU A 80 9.97 4.26 -14.63
CA GLU A 80 11.07 5.23 -14.60
C GLU A 80 10.58 6.65 -14.93
N LYS A 81 9.61 6.78 -15.85
CA LYS A 81 9.03 8.07 -16.25
C LYS A 81 8.22 8.73 -15.13
N MET A 82 7.84 8.03 -14.06
CA MET A 82 7.09 8.59 -12.92
C MET A 82 7.84 9.69 -12.16
N LYS A 83 9.17 9.80 -12.35
CA LYS A 83 9.97 10.95 -11.87
C LYS A 83 9.43 12.31 -12.32
N GLU A 84 8.64 12.36 -13.39
CA GLU A 84 8.01 13.59 -13.90
C GLU A 84 6.84 14.06 -13.02
N LYS A 85 6.97 15.28 -12.48
CA LYS A 85 5.98 15.88 -11.57
C LYS A 85 4.86 16.67 -12.26
N LYS A 86 4.98 16.94 -13.56
CA LYS A 86 4.01 17.73 -14.33
C LYS A 86 2.72 16.94 -14.57
N GLN A 87 1.61 17.40 -13.98
CA GLN A 87 0.30 16.73 -14.02
C GLN A 87 -0.20 16.41 -15.44
N ILE A 88 0.16 17.24 -16.43
CA ILE A 88 -0.16 17.02 -17.85
C ILE A 88 0.40 15.69 -18.40
N LEU A 89 1.56 15.24 -17.92
CA LEU A 89 2.16 13.94 -18.27
C LEU A 89 1.77 12.87 -17.25
N ARG A 90 1.83 13.21 -15.96
CA ARG A 90 1.61 12.27 -14.86
C ARG A 90 0.23 11.62 -14.87
N LYS A 91 -0.85 12.38 -15.11
CA LYS A 91 -2.22 11.80 -15.15
C LYS A 91 -2.38 10.76 -16.27
N PRO A 92 -2.02 11.04 -17.53
CA PRO A 92 -1.95 10.01 -18.57
C PRO A 92 -1.00 8.86 -18.24
N LEU A 93 0.17 9.13 -17.64
CA LEU A 93 1.18 8.12 -17.36
C LEU A 93 0.70 7.09 -16.33
N ILE A 94 0.11 7.54 -15.21
CA ILE A 94 -0.51 6.66 -14.19
C ILE A 94 -1.55 5.77 -14.86
N ARG A 95 -2.50 6.34 -15.62
CA ARG A 95 -3.51 5.55 -16.32
C ARG A 95 -2.91 4.53 -17.28
N CYS A 96 -1.91 4.92 -18.08
CA CYS A 96 -1.22 4.01 -19.00
C CYS A 96 -0.54 2.85 -18.26
N THR A 97 0.15 3.15 -17.17
CA THR A 97 0.88 2.16 -16.35
C THR A 97 -0.09 1.14 -15.77
N LEU A 98 -1.26 1.57 -15.31
CA LEU A 98 -2.31 0.68 -14.81
C LEU A 98 -2.87 -0.26 -15.89
N GLU A 99 -3.21 0.27 -17.07
CA GLU A 99 -3.73 -0.57 -18.16
C GLU A 99 -2.68 -1.58 -18.65
N VAL A 100 -1.41 -1.16 -18.76
CA VAL A 100 -0.30 -2.08 -19.07
C VAL A 100 -0.12 -3.13 -17.97
N GLY A 101 -0.18 -2.73 -16.70
CA GLY A 101 -0.05 -3.63 -15.54
C GLY A 101 -1.09 -4.75 -15.50
N LYS A 102 -2.35 -4.47 -15.87
CA LYS A 102 -3.42 -5.49 -15.95
C LYS A 102 -3.10 -6.62 -16.92
N THR A 103 -2.33 -6.33 -17.96
CA THR A 103 -1.97 -7.28 -19.04
C THR A 103 -0.69 -8.07 -18.75
N LEU A 104 0.00 -7.76 -17.64
CA LEU A 104 1.29 -8.32 -17.29
C LEU A 104 1.12 -9.66 -16.53
N PRO A 105 1.86 -10.73 -16.92
CA PRO A 105 2.01 -11.91 -16.09
C PRO A 105 2.63 -11.54 -14.73
N LEU A 106 2.18 -12.18 -13.67
CA LEU A 106 2.56 -11.78 -12.32
C LEU A 106 4.06 -11.99 -12.06
N GLU A 107 4.60 -13.11 -12.54
CA GLU A 107 5.98 -13.54 -12.38
C GLU A 107 6.95 -12.56 -13.04
N ASP A 108 6.64 -12.08 -14.25
CA ASP A 108 7.41 -11.04 -14.96
C ASP A 108 7.28 -9.65 -14.31
N GLY A 109 6.17 -9.39 -13.62
CA GLY A 109 5.89 -8.11 -12.98
C GLY A 109 6.67 -7.87 -11.69
N ILE A 110 6.91 -8.92 -10.88
CA ILE A 110 7.61 -8.79 -9.59
C ILE A 110 9.01 -8.18 -9.78
N PRO A 111 9.92 -8.70 -10.64
CA PRO A 111 11.26 -8.13 -10.80
C PRO A 111 11.25 -6.67 -11.27
N VAL A 112 10.31 -6.31 -12.15
CA VAL A 112 10.17 -4.94 -12.66
C VAL A 112 9.76 -3.97 -11.55
N ILE A 113 8.82 -4.38 -10.69
CA ILE A 113 8.34 -3.57 -9.56
C ILE A 113 9.42 -3.42 -8.49
N LEU A 114 10.08 -4.51 -8.10
CA LEU A 114 11.18 -4.47 -7.12
C LEU A 114 12.36 -3.61 -7.60
N SER A 115 12.70 -3.67 -8.89
CA SER A 115 13.70 -2.81 -9.52
C SER A 115 13.31 -1.33 -9.46
N ALA A 116 12.03 -0.99 -9.69
CA ALA A 116 11.56 0.39 -9.56
C ALA A 116 11.55 0.90 -8.10
N LEU A 117 11.27 0.03 -7.12
CA LEU A 117 11.29 0.37 -5.68
C LEU A 117 12.71 0.55 -5.11
N SER A 118 13.74 -0.06 -5.73
CA SER A 118 15.14 0.13 -5.31
C SER A 118 15.76 1.43 -5.87
N MET A 119 15.17 2.05 -6.89
CA MET A 119 15.68 3.28 -7.50
C MET A 119 15.81 4.44 -6.50
N ALA A 120 16.90 5.21 -6.58
CA ALA A 120 17.19 6.29 -5.64
C ALA A 120 16.18 7.46 -5.61
N ASN A 121 15.29 7.58 -6.60
CA ASN A 121 14.34 8.69 -6.69
C ASN A 121 13.08 8.45 -5.84
N PRO A 122 12.79 9.26 -4.80
CA PRO A 122 11.63 9.06 -3.92
C PRO A 122 10.29 9.11 -4.65
N GLU A 123 10.19 9.89 -5.72
CA GLU A 123 8.96 10.00 -6.52
C GLU A 123 8.69 8.72 -7.30
N ILE A 124 9.73 8.06 -7.83
CA ILE A 124 9.56 6.76 -8.50
C ILE A 124 9.05 5.75 -7.47
N LYS A 125 9.68 5.64 -6.29
CA LYS A 125 9.23 4.75 -5.21
C LYS A 125 7.76 5.00 -4.85
N LYS A 126 7.40 6.26 -4.60
CA LYS A 126 6.02 6.68 -4.27
C LYS A 126 5.02 6.25 -5.34
N GLN A 127 5.26 6.58 -6.60
CA GLN A 127 4.33 6.26 -7.70
C GLN A 127 4.29 4.74 -8.00
N THR A 128 5.40 4.02 -7.82
CA THR A 128 5.43 2.55 -7.95
C THR A 128 4.60 1.87 -6.87
N MET A 129 4.68 2.31 -5.60
CA MET A 129 3.84 1.79 -4.53
C MET A 129 2.35 2.10 -4.76
N LEU A 130 1.99 3.31 -5.21
CA LEU A 130 0.61 3.65 -5.59
C LEU A 130 0.10 2.82 -6.77
N PHE A 131 0.94 2.56 -7.77
CA PHE A 131 0.63 1.63 -8.86
C PHE A 131 0.36 0.22 -8.33
N VAL A 132 1.22 -0.27 -7.42
CA VAL A 132 1.05 -1.58 -6.79
C VAL A 132 -0.26 -1.68 -6.02
N VAL A 133 -0.61 -0.70 -5.19
CA VAL A 133 -1.91 -0.63 -4.48
C VAL A 133 -3.08 -0.82 -5.46
N GLN A 134 -3.10 -0.04 -6.54
CA GLN A 134 -4.18 -0.08 -7.52
C GLN A 134 -4.22 -1.37 -8.34
N GLN A 135 -3.08 -2.05 -8.53
CA GLN A 135 -3.05 -3.40 -9.11
C GLN A 135 -3.58 -4.45 -8.12
N LEU A 136 -3.19 -4.40 -6.84
CA LEU A 136 -3.67 -5.30 -5.79
C LEU A 136 -5.20 -5.23 -5.63
N GLU A 137 -5.77 -4.02 -5.67
CA GLU A 137 -7.22 -3.81 -5.66
C GLU A 137 -7.91 -4.52 -6.84
N ALA A 138 -7.33 -4.45 -8.05
CA ALA A 138 -7.87 -5.06 -9.26
C ALA A 138 -7.60 -6.58 -9.40
N MET A 139 -6.64 -7.15 -8.66
CA MET A 139 -6.26 -8.57 -8.77
C MET A 139 -7.23 -9.52 -8.05
N GLN A 140 -7.30 -10.77 -8.53
CA GLN A 140 -7.93 -11.90 -7.83
C GLN A 140 -7.00 -12.46 -6.73
N MET A 141 -7.59 -13.01 -5.67
CA MET A 141 -6.87 -13.45 -4.46
C MET A 141 -5.83 -14.55 -4.71
N GLU A 142 -6.09 -15.42 -5.67
CA GLU A 142 -5.25 -16.55 -6.04
C GLU A 142 -3.90 -16.06 -6.57
N ARG A 143 -3.90 -14.95 -7.33
CA ARG A 143 -2.68 -14.31 -7.85
C ARG A 143 -1.85 -13.67 -6.73
N LEU A 144 -2.47 -13.21 -5.65
CA LEU A 144 -1.75 -12.48 -4.59
C LEU A 144 -0.79 -13.36 -3.79
N LYS A 145 -1.07 -14.66 -3.68
CA LYS A 145 -0.26 -15.62 -2.91
C LYS A 145 1.19 -15.72 -3.38
N GLY A 146 1.44 -15.56 -4.69
CA GLY A 146 2.80 -15.53 -5.25
C GLY A 146 3.46 -14.14 -5.23
N PHE A 147 2.66 -13.07 -5.08
CA PHE A 147 3.14 -11.68 -5.19
C PHE A 147 3.58 -11.10 -3.85
N ILE A 148 2.78 -11.33 -2.80
CA ILE A 148 2.96 -10.70 -1.50
C ILE A 148 4.29 -11.06 -0.83
N PRO A 149 4.73 -12.34 -0.78
CA PRO A 149 5.98 -12.69 -0.08
C PRO A 149 7.24 -12.02 -0.65
N SER A 150 7.26 -11.69 -1.94
CA SER A 150 8.39 -11.00 -2.59
C SER A 150 8.37 -9.48 -2.37
N LEU A 151 7.19 -8.90 -2.22
CA LEU A 151 6.99 -7.45 -2.11
C LEU A 151 7.01 -6.97 -0.66
N LEU A 152 6.49 -7.78 0.26
CA LEU A 152 6.21 -7.39 1.63
C LEU A 152 7.46 -6.96 2.43
N PRO A 153 8.61 -7.65 2.37
CA PRO A 153 9.85 -7.19 3.03
C PRO A 153 10.31 -5.82 2.53
N VAL A 154 10.18 -5.55 1.22
CA VAL A 154 10.59 -4.28 0.61
C VAL A 154 9.64 -3.15 1.03
N LEU A 155 8.34 -3.40 1.15
CA LEU A 155 7.41 -2.40 1.66
C LEU A 155 7.65 -2.09 3.14
N VAL A 156 7.92 -3.10 3.97
CA VAL A 156 8.29 -2.91 5.39
C VAL A 156 9.52 -2.02 5.50
N GLU A 157 10.58 -2.28 4.73
CA GLU A 157 11.79 -1.45 4.77
C GLU A 157 11.55 -0.02 4.24
N LEU A 158 10.64 0.16 3.27
CA LEU A 158 10.25 1.49 2.81
C LEU A 158 9.47 2.31 3.86
N THR A 159 8.88 1.68 4.90
CA THR A 159 8.31 2.42 6.04
C THR A 159 9.35 3.16 6.86
N LYS A 160 10.64 2.77 6.78
CA LYS A 160 11.77 3.45 7.44
C LYS A 160 12.46 4.50 6.55
N ASN A 161 11.98 4.73 5.32
CA ASN A 161 12.67 5.58 4.37
C ASN A 161 12.84 7.03 4.86
N ALA A 162 13.97 7.68 4.54
CA ALA A 162 14.24 9.07 4.91
C ALA A 162 13.15 10.07 4.46
N THR A 163 12.47 9.81 3.33
CA THR A 163 11.40 10.69 2.81
C THR A 163 10.05 10.34 3.42
N GLN A 164 9.38 11.31 4.06
CA GLN A 164 8.06 11.14 4.69
C GLN A 164 7.00 10.59 3.71
N ASP A 165 6.82 11.22 2.55
CA ASP A 165 5.92 10.75 1.48
C ASP A 165 6.11 9.28 1.07
N VAL A 166 7.33 8.75 1.22
CA VAL A 166 7.64 7.36 0.89
C VAL A 166 7.22 6.45 2.03
N ARG A 167 7.44 6.84 3.30
CA ARG A 167 6.96 6.09 4.47
C ARG A 167 5.44 5.98 4.49
N GLU A 168 4.74 7.10 4.29
CA GLU A 168 3.27 7.15 4.28
C GLU A 168 2.67 6.23 3.21
N VAL A 169 3.20 6.29 1.98
CA VAL A 169 2.71 5.44 0.89
C VAL A 169 3.14 3.98 1.05
N ALA A 170 4.27 3.69 1.71
CA ALA A 170 4.65 2.32 2.07
C ALA A 170 3.67 1.72 3.08
N VAL A 171 3.31 2.48 4.13
CA VAL A 171 2.27 2.08 5.10
C VAL A 171 0.92 1.87 4.40
N HIS A 172 0.50 2.78 3.53
CA HIS A 172 -0.72 2.61 2.73
C HIS A 172 -0.69 1.37 1.80
N ALA A 173 0.48 0.99 1.29
CA ALA A 173 0.63 -0.25 0.51
C ALA A 173 0.51 -1.50 1.39
N LEU A 174 1.07 -1.49 2.61
CA LEU A 174 0.91 -2.55 3.60
C LEU A 174 -0.56 -2.70 4.04
N GLU A 175 -1.24 -1.58 4.35
CA GLU A 175 -2.67 -1.54 4.62
C GLU A 175 -3.48 -2.15 3.47
N SER A 176 -3.18 -1.78 2.23
CA SER A 176 -3.89 -2.27 1.05
C SER A 176 -3.72 -3.78 0.85
N ILE A 177 -2.52 -4.33 1.14
CA ILE A 177 -2.28 -5.77 1.17
C ILE A 177 -3.10 -6.43 2.29
N TYR A 178 -3.01 -5.91 3.51
CA TYR A 178 -3.77 -6.39 4.67
C TYR A 178 -5.27 -6.42 4.37
N TRP A 179 -5.82 -5.33 3.84
CA TRP A 179 -7.23 -5.21 3.48
C TRP A 179 -7.63 -6.12 2.32
N LYS A 180 -6.78 -6.34 1.32
CA LYS A 180 -7.12 -7.25 0.23
C LYS A 180 -7.21 -8.70 0.73
N ILE A 181 -6.31 -9.10 1.63
CA ILE A 181 -6.38 -10.40 2.33
C ILE A 181 -7.63 -10.45 3.24
N GLY A 182 -7.81 -9.47 4.12
CA GLY A 182 -8.89 -9.43 5.12
C GLY A 182 -10.30 -9.24 4.55
N ARG A 183 -10.47 -8.50 3.45
CA ARG A 183 -11.77 -8.32 2.76
C ARG A 183 -12.31 -9.61 2.13
N SER A 184 -11.46 -10.63 1.99
CA SER A 184 -11.92 -11.99 1.64
C SER A 184 -12.64 -12.70 2.80
N ILE A 185 -12.75 -12.04 3.97
CA ILE A 185 -13.34 -12.53 5.21
C ILE A 185 -14.41 -11.55 5.78
N GLY A 186 -14.36 -10.23 5.50
CA GLY A 186 -15.41 -9.26 5.92
C GLY A 186 -15.06 -7.77 5.76
N SER A 187 -15.95 -6.84 6.16
CA SER A 187 -15.85 -5.36 5.98
C SER A 187 -16.63 -4.60 7.11
N ILE A 188 -16.69 -3.27 7.28
CA ILE A 188 -16.29 -2.04 6.53
C ILE A 188 -15.35 -1.15 7.42
N ILE A 189 -14.76 -0.06 6.90
CA ILE A 189 -13.71 0.74 7.59
C ILE A 189 -13.95 2.25 7.42
N TYR A 190 -13.58 3.05 8.44
CA TYR A 190 -13.42 4.51 8.36
C TYR A 190 -11.93 4.90 8.25
N SER A 191 -11.61 5.92 7.44
CA SER A 191 -10.23 6.34 7.12
C SER A 191 -9.66 7.37 8.12
N GLY A 192 -8.40 7.19 8.52
CA GLY A 192 -7.74 7.95 9.60
C GLY A 192 -7.37 9.42 9.35
N GLU A 193 -7.87 10.09 8.30
CA GLU A 193 -7.56 11.53 8.09
C GLU A 193 -8.25 12.44 9.13
N GLU A 194 -9.36 12.03 9.74
CA GLU A 194 -10.08 12.84 10.73
C GLU A 194 -9.53 12.72 12.18
N LEU A 195 -8.62 11.77 12.44
CA LEU A 195 -8.09 11.54 13.79
C LEU A 195 -7.20 12.68 14.33
N HIS A 196 -6.72 13.58 13.46
CA HIS A 196 -6.06 14.81 13.89
C HIS A 196 -6.97 15.80 14.65
N ALA A 197 -8.30 15.62 14.63
CA ALA A 197 -9.24 16.44 15.40
C ALA A 197 -9.48 15.92 16.84
N ALA A 198 -9.09 14.69 17.15
CA ALA A 198 -9.39 14.04 18.44
C ALA A 198 -8.49 14.54 19.59
N ARG A 199 -8.90 15.64 20.24
CA ARG A 199 -8.36 16.13 21.53
C ARG A 199 -8.62 15.16 22.70
N PHE A 200 -8.12 13.92 22.65
CA PHE A 200 -8.35 12.91 23.72
C PHE A 200 -7.12 12.10 24.16
N SER A 201 -5.90 12.50 23.78
CA SER A 201 -4.68 11.99 24.41
C SER A 201 -4.36 12.74 25.72
N ARG A 202 -5.05 12.36 26.82
CA ARG A 202 -4.67 12.77 28.20
C ARG A 202 -4.90 11.71 29.27
N SER A 203 -5.93 10.85 29.16
CA SER A 203 -6.36 10.01 30.29
C SER A 203 -5.60 8.68 30.48
N ASN A 204 -4.54 8.39 29.73
CA ASN A 204 -3.74 7.15 29.85
C ASN A 204 -2.23 7.34 29.71
N CYS A 205 -1.74 8.58 29.69
CA CYS A 205 -0.32 8.83 29.79
C CYS A 205 0.10 8.72 31.25
N ILE A 206 1.18 7.99 31.53
CA ILE A 206 1.81 8.00 32.85
C ILE A 206 2.74 9.22 32.89
N ARG A 207 2.56 10.12 33.86
CA ARG A 207 3.59 11.12 34.17
C ARG A 207 4.79 10.38 34.76
N VAL A 208 5.91 10.45 34.08
CA VAL A 208 7.22 10.05 34.60
C VAL A 208 7.99 11.36 34.86
N ASP A 209 8.79 11.42 35.93
CA ASP A 209 9.42 12.67 36.40
C ASP A 209 10.56 13.21 35.50
N LEU A 210 10.63 12.74 34.26
CA LEU A 210 11.49 13.27 33.21
C LEU A 210 10.69 14.26 32.34
N GLU A 211 10.75 15.54 32.73
CA GLU A 211 10.46 16.72 31.89
C GLU A 211 9.05 16.82 31.24
N ASP A 212 7.98 16.56 32.01
CA ASP A 212 6.58 16.87 31.62
C ASP A 212 6.09 16.24 30.29
N GLN A 213 6.79 15.24 29.75
CA GLN A 213 6.41 14.57 28.50
C GLN A 213 5.27 13.56 28.69
N PHE A 214 4.25 13.64 27.83
CA PHE A 214 3.11 12.73 27.84
C PHE A 214 3.43 11.43 27.09
N ILE A 215 3.97 10.46 27.81
CA ILE A 215 4.35 9.15 27.27
C ILE A 215 3.12 8.28 26.99
N ARG A 216 3.09 7.61 25.83
CA ARG A 216 2.10 6.57 25.49
C ARG A 216 2.70 5.17 25.74
N PRO A 217 2.17 4.37 26.69
CA PRO A 217 2.70 3.04 27.01
C PRO A 217 2.11 1.89 26.17
N ASN A 218 1.03 2.16 25.41
CA ASN A 218 0.42 1.26 24.43
C ASN A 218 -0.44 2.10 23.47
N LEU A 219 -0.85 1.49 22.34
CA LEU A 219 -1.68 2.14 21.33
C LEU A 219 -3.16 1.76 21.47
N LEU A 220 -3.44 0.52 21.91
CA LEU A 220 -4.79 -0.04 22.03
C LEU A 220 -5.78 0.85 22.79
N VAL A 221 -5.33 1.52 23.85
CA VAL A 221 -6.16 2.46 24.62
C VAL A 221 -6.76 3.58 23.77
N GLY A 222 -6.02 4.11 22.80
CA GLY A 222 -6.51 5.16 21.91
C GLY A 222 -7.65 4.64 21.06
N LEU A 223 -7.43 3.47 20.45
CA LEU A 223 -8.41 2.77 19.62
C LEU A 223 -9.67 2.41 20.42
N LEU A 224 -9.53 1.86 21.63
CA LEU A 224 -10.66 1.46 22.47
C LEU A 224 -11.53 2.64 22.92
N LYS A 225 -10.96 3.83 23.17
CA LYS A 225 -11.72 5.06 23.44
C LYS A 225 -12.52 5.54 22.23
N ILE A 226 -11.94 5.40 21.04
CA ILE A 226 -12.64 5.76 19.79
C ILE A 226 -13.80 4.77 19.59
N LEU A 227 -13.60 3.47 19.79
CA LEU A 227 -14.68 2.47 19.77
C LEU A 227 -15.77 2.79 20.81
N GLU A 228 -15.41 3.13 22.04
CA GLU A 228 -16.37 3.48 23.11
C GLU A 228 -17.20 4.73 22.76
N THR A 229 -16.56 5.74 22.17
CA THR A 229 -17.23 6.98 21.74
C THR A 229 -18.25 6.73 20.62
N HIS A 230 -18.00 5.77 19.74
CA HIS A 230 -18.86 5.43 18.59
C HIS A 230 -19.68 4.13 18.80
N ALA A 231 -19.65 3.54 20.00
CA ALA A 231 -20.32 2.26 20.29
C ALA A 231 -21.85 2.34 20.20
N ALA A 232 -22.41 3.55 20.28
CA ALA A 232 -23.84 3.80 20.12
C ALA A 232 -24.32 3.73 18.65
N ASP A 233 -23.42 3.85 17.67
CA ASP A 233 -23.77 3.99 16.26
C ASP A 233 -24.01 2.65 15.55
N THR A 234 -23.98 1.52 16.28
CA THR A 234 -24.33 0.15 15.81
C THR A 234 -23.60 -0.31 14.53
N THR A 235 -22.47 0.31 14.19
CA THR A 235 -21.74 0.06 12.94
C THR A 235 -20.44 -0.66 13.25
N SER A 236 -20.15 -1.77 12.55
CA SER A 236 -18.88 -2.48 12.72
C SER A 236 -17.71 -1.55 12.39
N LEU A 237 -16.82 -1.34 13.36
CA LEU A 237 -15.77 -0.33 13.28
C LEU A 237 -14.40 -0.99 13.43
N ASN A 238 -13.59 -0.88 12.36
CA ASN A 238 -12.22 -1.36 12.31
C ASN A 238 -11.26 -0.17 12.45
N LEU A 239 -10.48 -0.14 13.52
CA LEU A 239 -9.47 0.88 13.79
C LEU A 239 -8.06 0.28 13.83
N TYR A 240 -7.06 1.09 13.47
CA TYR A 240 -5.65 0.71 13.58
C TYR A 240 -4.78 1.93 13.90
N GLU A 241 -3.63 1.69 14.52
CA GLU A 241 -2.59 2.68 14.76
C GLU A 241 -1.21 2.02 14.67
N CYS A 242 -0.29 2.63 13.92
CA CYS A 242 1.13 2.23 13.92
C CYS A 242 1.94 3.42 14.42
N SER A 243 2.61 3.26 15.56
CA SER A 243 3.30 4.35 16.25
C SER A 243 4.33 3.81 17.23
N ASP A 244 5.25 4.69 17.61
CA ASP A 244 6.25 4.41 18.63
C ASP A 244 5.60 4.57 20.02
N VAL A 245 5.84 3.62 20.91
CA VAL A 245 5.48 3.67 22.33
C VAL A 245 6.75 3.59 23.17
N LEU A 246 6.70 4.07 24.41
CA LEU A 246 7.78 3.86 25.38
C LEU A 246 7.34 2.81 26.39
N VAL A 247 8.16 1.76 26.51
CA VAL A 247 7.97 0.68 27.48
C VAL A 247 9.03 0.82 28.55
N ARG A 248 8.64 0.66 29.82
CA ARG A 248 9.59 0.65 30.93
C ARG A 248 10.59 -0.49 30.73
N ASP A 249 11.87 -0.16 30.79
CA ASP A 249 12.96 -1.12 30.71
C ASP A 249 14.04 -0.73 31.73
N ASP A 250 14.13 -1.48 32.82
CA ASP A 250 15.07 -1.21 33.91
C ASP A 250 16.54 -1.53 33.53
N THR A 251 16.79 -2.06 32.33
CA THR A 251 18.16 -2.26 31.79
C THR A 251 18.68 -1.05 31.01
N GLU A 252 17.78 -0.19 30.52
CA GLU A 252 18.14 1.01 29.78
C GLU A 252 18.49 2.20 30.70
N LYS A 253 19.41 3.07 30.24
CA LYS A 253 19.94 4.19 31.06
C LYS A 253 18.89 5.22 31.50
N ASN A 254 17.80 5.33 30.74
CA ASN A 254 16.66 6.21 30.95
C ASN A 254 15.46 5.49 31.60
N GLY A 255 15.57 4.18 31.88
CA GLY A 255 14.48 3.35 32.41
C GLY A 255 13.35 3.03 31.41
N ALA A 256 13.51 3.33 30.11
CA ALA A 256 12.48 3.08 29.10
C ALA A 256 13.04 2.98 27.67
N ARG A 257 12.63 1.97 26.92
CA ARG A 257 12.96 1.84 25.48
C ARG A 257 11.77 2.16 24.59
N GLU A 258 12.07 2.75 23.43
CA GLU A 258 11.08 2.95 22.37
C GLU A 258 10.80 1.61 21.68
N GLU A 259 9.53 1.33 21.39
CA GLU A 259 9.09 0.18 20.61
C GLU A 259 8.19 0.64 19.47
N ARG A 260 8.49 0.23 18.25
CA ARG A 260 7.54 0.35 17.14
C ARG A 260 6.41 -0.65 17.35
N ARG A 261 5.17 -0.18 17.45
CA ARG A 261 4.00 -1.04 17.60
C ARG A 261 2.95 -0.80 16.52
N LEU A 262 2.26 -1.88 16.17
CA LEU A 262 1.03 -1.88 15.38
C LEU A 262 -0.10 -2.40 16.26
N ALA A 263 -1.12 -1.57 16.50
CA ALA A 263 -2.36 -1.98 17.14
C ALA A 263 -3.53 -1.95 16.17
N ALA A 264 -4.51 -2.81 16.42
CA ALA A 264 -5.82 -2.74 15.79
C ALA A 264 -6.91 -3.08 16.81
N ALA A 265 -8.08 -2.46 16.66
CA ALA A 265 -9.27 -2.75 17.46
C ALA A 265 -10.50 -2.79 16.56
N ILE A 266 -11.29 -3.86 16.70
CA ILE A 266 -12.39 -4.21 15.81
C ILE A 266 -13.65 -4.43 16.66
N LEU A 267 -14.64 -3.57 16.47
CA LEU A 267 -16.00 -3.69 17.00
C LEU A 267 -16.87 -4.38 15.95
N ASN A 268 -17.48 -5.53 16.27
CA ASN A 268 -18.34 -6.26 15.30
C ASN A 268 -19.39 -7.14 15.99
N GLU A 269 -20.49 -7.42 15.31
CA GLU A 269 -21.59 -8.27 15.82
C GLU A 269 -21.26 -9.78 15.83
N SER A 270 -20.40 -10.24 14.90
CA SER A 270 -20.05 -11.67 14.78
C SER A 270 -18.77 -12.03 15.54
N ALA A 271 -18.79 -13.21 16.18
CA ALA A 271 -17.74 -13.74 17.04
C ALA A 271 -16.50 -14.25 16.25
N ASP A 272 -15.82 -13.34 15.56
CA ASP A 272 -14.74 -13.63 14.61
C ASP A 272 -13.31 -13.43 15.17
N PHE A 273 -13.14 -13.49 16.49
CA PHE A 273 -11.81 -13.47 17.14
C PHE A 273 -10.88 -14.52 16.52
N ALA A 274 -11.39 -15.73 16.28
CA ALA A 274 -10.65 -16.80 15.61
C ALA A 274 -10.30 -16.45 14.14
N ALA A 275 -11.18 -15.76 13.40
CA ALA A 275 -10.91 -15.38 12.02
C ALA A 275 -9.86 -14.26 11.92
N ILE A 276 -9.89 -13.28 12.82
CA ILE A 276 -8.90 -12.20 12.94
C ILE A 276 -7.53 -12.76 13.32
N VAL A 277 -7.47 -13.61 14.35
CA VAL A 277 -6.23 -14.31 14.76
C VAL A 277 -5.70 -15.20 13.63
N ASN A 278 -6.56 -15.97 12.96
CA ASN A 278 -6.14 -16.79 11.80
C ASN A 278 -5.69 -15.94 10.60
N CYS A 279 -6.20 -14.72 10.42
CA CYS A 279 -5.75 -13.80 9.36
C CYS A 279 -4.37 -13.23 9.70
N LEU A 280 -4.16 -12.84 10.96
CA LEU A 280 -2.87 -12.40 11.46
C LEU A 280 -1.81 -13.53 11.35
N ILE A 281 -2.15 -14.74 11.80
CA ILE A 281 -1.28 -15.93 11.66
C ILE A 281 -0.96 -16.16 10.18
N LYS A 282 -1.93 -16.16 9.25
CA LYS A 282 -1.67 -16.34 7.81
C LYS A 282 -0.77 -15.25 7.20
N LEU A 283 -0.83 -14.02 7.71
CA LEU A 283 0.03 -12.93 7.27
C LEU A 283 1.47 -13.11 7.79
N LEU A 284 1.62 -13.59 9.03
CA LEU A 284 2.92 -13.90 9.63
C LEU A 284 3.55 -15.17 9.03
N ASP A 285 2.75 -16.20 8.75
CA ASP A 285 3.14 -17.38 7.97
C ASP A 285 3.62 -16.98 6.55
N ALA A 286 2.93 -16.04 5.90
CA ALA A 286 3.33 -15.50 4.59
C ALA A 286 4.62 -14.67 4.65
N LEU A 287 4.96 -14.11 5.82
CA LEU A 287 6.25 -13.50 6.14
C LEU A 287 7.34 -14.54 6.49
N LYS A 288 7.00 -15.84 6.55
CA LYS A 288 7.82 -16.94 7.09
C LYS A 288 8.19 -16.80 8.56
N LEU A 289 7.52 -15.91 9.29
CA LEU A 289 7.61 -15.84 10.73
C LEU A 289 6.81 -17.02 11.28
N SER A 290 7.46 -17.89 12.04
CA SER A 290 6.80 -19.03 12.67
C SER A 290 6.35 -18.63 14.09
N PRO A 291 5.13 -18.96 14.54
CA PRO A 291 4.77 -18.75 15.94
C PRO A 291 5.63 -19.64 16.84
N THR A 292 6.48 -19.02 17.67
CA THR A 292 7.37 -19.69 18.62
C THR A 292 6.87 -19.44 20.04
N LYS A 293 6.98 -20.42 20.94
CA LYS A 293 6.60 -20.22 22.35
C LYS A 293 7.62 -19.40 23.14
N ASP A 294 8.86 -19.38 22.67
CA ASP A 294 10.03 -19.00 23.47
C ASP A 294 10.73 -17.71 23.00
N GLY A 295 10.09 -16.93 22.11
CA GLY A 295 10.48 -15.54 21.79
C GLY A 295 11.19 -15.28 20.46
N ASP A 296 11.80 -16.28 19.82
CA ASP A 296 12.68 -16.13 18.65
C ASP A 296 12.04 -15.61 17.33
N ASN A 297 10.72 -15.35 17.30
CA ASN A 297 10.02 -14.78 16.14
C ASN A 297 8.84 -13.89 16.58
N PHE A 298 7.70 -14.52 16.88
CA PHE A 298 6.56 -13.89 17.52
C PHE A 298 5.79 -14.93 18.33
N HIS A 299 5.09 -14.46 19.36
CA HIS A 299 4.13 -15.24 20.12
C HIS A 299 2.84 -14.44 20.27
N LEU A 300 1.70 -15.13 20.37
CA LEU A 300 0.41 -14.52 20.69
C LEU A 300 0.14 -14.78 22.18
N GLU A 301 0.14 -13.73 22.98
CA GLU A 301 -0.24 -13.79 24.39
C GLU A 301 -1.66 -13.24 24.59
N ILE A 302 -2.47 -13.92 25.41
CA ILE A 302 -3.76 -13.40 25.86
C ILE A 302 -3.49 -12.37 26.96
N SER A 303 -3.48 -11.08 26.60
CA SER A 303 -3.22 -10.01 27.56
C SER A 303 -4.43 -9.74 28.46
N ASP A 304 -4.31 -10.10 29.73
CA ASP A 304 -5.38 -9.90 30.73
C ASP A 304 -5.34 -8.49 31.39
N ASN A 305 -4.80 -7.51 30.64
CA ASN A 305 -4.53 -6.16 31.13
C ASN A 305 -5.81 -5.44 31.57
N GLN A 306 -5.87 -5.08 32.86
CA GLN A 306 -7.03 -4.43 33.50
C GLN A 306 -7.47 -3.12 32.84
N THR A 307 -6.59 -2.48 32.05
CA THR A 307 -6.93 -1.28 31.27
C THR A 307 -8.03 -1.58 30.24
N PHE A 308 -8.03 -2.77 29.65
CA PHE A 308 -9.01 -3.17 28.62
C PHE A 308 -10.38 -3.54 29.22
N ARG A 309 -10.42 -3.92 30.50
CA ARG A 309 -11.67 -4.24 31.23
C ARG A 309 -12.47 -3.01 31.68
N LYS A 310 -12.04 -1.79 31.33
CA LYS A 310 -12.67 -0.52 31.77
C LYS A 310 -13.57 0.15 30.73
N PHE A 311 -13.60 -0.35 29.49
CA PHE A 311 -14.38 0.23 28.40
C PHE A 311 -15.77 -0.39 28.33
N ASN A 312 -16.82 0.43 28.29
CA ASN A 312 -18.21 -0.01 28.30
C ASN A 312 -18.76 -0.14 26.86
N LEU A 313 -18.36 -1.23 26.18
CA LEU A 313 -18.61 -1.45 24.76
C LEU A 313 -19.88 -2.29 24.55
N MET A 314 -20.79 -1.81 23.69
CA MET A 314 -22.11 -2.43 23.44
C MET A 314 -22.06 -3.68 22.53
N LEU A 315 -20.97 -3.87 21.77
CA LEU A 315 -20.72 -5.03 20.92
C LEU A 315 -19.37 -5.67 21.29
N PRO A 316 -19.15 -6.95 20.96
CA PRO A 316 -17.85 -7.60 21.10
C PRO A 316 -16.72 -6.80 20.41
N VAL A 317 -15.59 -6.66 21.11
CA VAL A 317 -14.37 -6.07 20.56
C VAL A 317 -13.24 -7.09 20.54
N ALA A 318 -12.66 -7.29 19.36
CA ALA A 318 -11.40 -7.98 19.18
C ALA A 318 -10.29 -6.93 19.00
N ALA A 319 -9.26 -6.97 19.84
CA ALA A 319 -8.18 -5.99 19.81
C ALA A 319 -6.83 -6.69 19.98
N PHE A 320 -5.83 -6.25 19.22
CA PHE A 320 -4.46 -6.78 19.28
C PHE A 320 -3.43 -5.67 19.15
N GLU A 321 -2.25 -5.89 19.73
CA GLU A 321 -1.08 -5.01 19.62
C GLU A 321 0.16 -5.89 19.41
N ILE A 322 0.97 -5.53 18.42
CA ILE A 322 2.13 -6.30 17.97
C ILE A 322 3.36 -5.40 18.10
N LYS A 323 4.38 -5.86 18.83
CA LYS A 323 5.73 -5.29 18.72
C LYS A 323 6.29 -5.63 17.35
N ILE A 324 6.71 -4.63 16.59
CA ILE A 324 7.45 -4.82 15.34
C ILE A 324 8.92 -4.88 15.73
N PHE A 325 9.52 -6.07 15.67
CA PHE A 325 10.96 -6.25 15.81
C PHE A 325 11.68 -5.75 14.54
N THR A 326 12.83 -5.12 14.73
CA THR A 326 13.77 -4.77 13.66
C THR A 326 15.02 -5.65 13.73
N GLU A 327 15.87 -5.66 12.69
CA GLU A 327 17.08 -6.52 12.67
C GLU A 327 18.14 -6.13 13.74
N ASP A 328 17.91 -5.04 14.47
CA ASP A 328 18.75 -4.51 15.55
C ASP A 328 18.13 -4.71 16.96
N ASP A 329 16.98 -5.39 17.08
CA ASP A 329 16.29 -5.77 18.36
C ASP A 329 16.67 -7.17 18.89
#